data_AF-A0A2G2PUV8-F1
#
_entry.id   AF-A0A2G2PUV8-F1
#
_cell.length_a   1.000
_cell.length_b   1.000
_cell.length_c   1.000
_cell.angle_alpha   90.00
_cell.angle_beta   90.00
_cell.angle_gamma   90.00
#
_symmetry.space_group_name_H-M   'P 1'
#
loop_
_entity.id
_entity.type
_entity.pdbx_description
1 polymer ?
#
loop_
_entity_poly.entity_id
_entity_poly.type
_entity_poly.pdbx_seq_one_letter_code
_entity_poly.pdbx_strand_id
1 'polypeptide(L)'
;MTTFIIIIGLVLILIIYFLISNKIGIKKLNDEINEICIAHEKLNYPELDKKTQLEIMETGDLSPIAKLVPEHKDKRTPLKLLKNYITITKTEFRNYLIETGFIEKQKIENAHNPKQDGIWLMKDKIIDQERGYTHRSWNIKNMNEASDVYVNLLWEKLNTN
;
A
#
# COMPACT_ATOMS: atom_id res chain seq x y z
N MET A 1 -22.14 -47.02 1.98
CA MET A 1 -21.83 -46.29 0.74
C MET A 1 -22.72 -45.07 0.53
N THR A 2 -24.05 -45.17 0.75
CA THR A 2 -25.01 -44.05 0.61
C THR A 2 -24.73 -42.84 1.51
N THR A 3 -24.41 -43.05 2.79
CA THR A 3 -24.05 -41.96 3.74
C THR A 3 -22.78 -41.21 3.35
N PHE A 4 -21.79 -41.91 2.78
CA PHE A 4 -20.53 -41.31 2.33
C PHE A 4 -20.73 -40.39 1.10
N ILE A 5 -21.62 -40.78 0.18
CA ILE A 5 -21.99 -39.97 -1.00
C ILE A 5 -22.71 -38.67 -0.58
N ILE A 6 -23.59 -38.74 0.43
CA ILE A 6 -24.31 -37.58 0.96
C ILE A 6 -23.35 -36.58 1.61
N ILE A 7 -22.37 -37.05 2.39
CA ILE A 7 -21.36 -36.19 3.03
C ILE A 7 -20.52 -35.47 1.98
N ILE A 8 -20.05 -36.17 0.94
CA ILE A 8 -19.28 -35.56 -0.15
C ILE A 8 -20.11 -34.50 -0.89
N GLY A 9 -21.38 -34.78 -1.15
CA GLY A 9 -22.31 -33.83 -1.77
C GLY A 9 -22.47 -32.54 -0.96
N LEU A 10 -22.62 -32.65 0.37
CA LEU A 10 -22.73 -31.49 1.26
C LEU A 10 -21.43 -30.67 1.33
N VAL A 11 -20.26 -31.34 1.37
CA VAL A 11 -18.96 -30.66 1.35
C VAL A 11 -18.76 -29.88 0.04
N LEU A 12 -19.13 -30.46 -1.10
CA LEU A 12 -19.06 -29.77 -2.39
C LEU A 12 -19.97 -28.53 -2.45
N ILE A 13 -21.19 -28.63 -1.92
CA ILE A 13 -22.12 -27.49 -1.86
C ILE A 13 -21.54 -26.36 -1.00
N LEU A 14 -20.93 -26.67 0.14
CA LEU A 14 -20.29 -25.68 1.01
C LEU A 14 -19.10 -24.98 0.33
N ILE A 15 -18.26 -25.75 -0.40
CA ILE A 15 -17.13 -25.17 -1.16
C ILE A 15 -17.66 -24.24 -2.26
N ILE A 16 -18.67 -24.67 -3.02
CA ILE A 16 -19.27 -23.84 -4.08
C ILE A 16 -19.86 -22.55 -3.49
N TYR A 17 -20.61 -22.65 -2.40
CA TYR A 17 -21.18 -21.49 -1.71
C TYR A 17 -20.09 -20.52 -1.23
N PHE A 18 -19.00 -21.04 -0.65
CA PHE A 18 -17.85 -20.24 -0.22
C PHE A 18 -17.19 -19.50 -1.39
N LEU A 19 -16.93 -20.19 -2.50
CA LEU A 19 -16.33 -19.60 -3.70
C LEU A 19 -17.22 -18.50 -4.30
N ILE A 20 -18.54 -18.73 -4.37
CA ILE A 20 -19.51 -17.73 -4.87
C ILE A 20 -19.52 -16.50 -3.96
N SER A 21 -19.62 -16.71 -2.65
CA SER A 21 -19.64 -15.62 -1.67
C SER A 21 -18.38 -14.76 -1.73
N ASN A 22 -17.21 -15.40 -1.84
CA ASN A 22 -15.93 -14.71 -2.01
C ASN A 22 -15.89 -13.89 -3.31
N LYS A 23 -16.36 -14.47 -4.43
CA LYS A 23 -16.42 -13.77 -5.72
C LYS A 23 -17.33 -12.54 -5.68
N ILE A 24 -18.48 -12.63 -5.00
CA ILE A 24 -19.40 -11.50 -4.82
C ILE A 24 -18.74 -10.39 -3.98
N GLY A 25 -18.06 -10.76 -2.89
CA GLY A 25 -17.32 -9.81 -2.05
C GLY A 25 -16.23 -9.08 -2.82
N ILE A 26 -15.42 -9.80 -3.61
CA ILE A 26 -14.36 -9.22 -4.45
C ILE A 26 -14.95 -8.28 -5.50
N LYS A 27 -16.05 -8.68 -6.15
CA LYS A 27 -16.72 -7.83 -7.14
C LYS A 27 -17.21 -6.52 -6.50
N LYS A 28 -17.90 -6.61 -5.37
CA LYS A 28 -18.41 -5.43 -4.65
C LYS A 28 -17.28 -4.47 -4.25
N LEU A 29 -16.17 -5.01 -3.75
CA LEU A 29 -14.99 -4.20 -3.43
C LEU A 29 -14.42 -3.49 -4.66
N ASN A 30 -14.32 -4.19 -5.80
CA ASN A 30 -13.83 -3.59 -7.04
C ASN A 30 -14.77 -2.50 -7.56
N ASP A 31 -16.08 -2.71 -7.48
CA ASP A 31 -17.09 -1.73 -7.87
C ASP A 31 -16.97 -0.46 -6.99
N GLU A 32 -16.85 -0.62 -5.67
CA GLU A 32 -16.63 0.50 -4.74
C GLU A 32 -15.32 1.26 -5.02
N ILE A 33 -14.22 0.55 -5.28
CA ILE A 33 -12.93 1.15 -5.66
C ILE A 33 -13.08 1.99 -6.95
N ASN A 34 -13.83 1.48 -7.93
CA ASN A 34 -14.05 2.18 -9.19
C ASN A 34 -14.93 3.43 -9.01
N GLU A 35 -15.97 3.36 -8.20
CA GLU A 35 -16.79 4.52 -7.85
C GLU A 35 -15.94 5.65 -7.26
N ILE A 36 -15.08 5.32 -6.29
CA ILE A 36 -14.17 6.30 -5.67
C ILE A 36 -13.26 6.92 -6.73
N CYS A 37 -12.66 6.12 -7.60
CA CYS A 37 -11.78 6.64 -8.64
C CYS A 37 -12.48 7.56 -9.64
N ILE A 38 -13.70 7.21 -10.06
CA ILE A 38 -14.51 8.05 -10.95
C ILE A 38 -14.86 9.38 -10.27
N ALA A 39 -15.15 9.37 -8.96
CA ALA A 39 -15.42 10.61 -8.22
C ALA A 39 -14.19 11.55 -8.20
N HIS A 40 -13.00 11.00 -7.95
CA HIS A 40 -11.75 11.77 -8.01
C HIS A 40 -11.40 12.26 -9.42
N GLU A 41 -11.65 11.45 -10.44
CA GLU A 41 -11.48 11.82 -11.85
C GLU A 41 -12.37 12.99 -12.25
N LYS A 42 -13.64 13.01 -11.79
CA LYS A 42 -14.57 14.13 -12.02
C LYS A 42 -14.11 15.44 -11.40
N LEU A 43 -13.35 15.38 -10.29
CA LEU A 43 -12.72 16.55 -9.68
C LEU A 43 -11.42 16.97 -10.38
N ASN A 44 -10.99 16.22 -11.39
CA ASN A 44 -9.75 16.44 -12.12
C ASN A 44 -8.51 16.46 -11.21
N TYR A 45 -8.50 15.63 -10.17
CA TYR A 45 -7.37 15.44 -9.25
C TYR A 45 -6.78 16.77 -8.72
N PRO A 46 -7.51 17.51 -7.86
CA PRO A 46 -7.04 18.80 -7.38
C PRO A 46 -5.66 18.67 -6.71
N GLU A 47 -4.77 19.59 -7.01
CA GLU A 47 -3.40 19.55 -6.51
C GLU A 47 -3.37 19.67 -4.98
N LEU A 48 -2.61 18.77 -4.34
CA LEU A 48 -2.30 18.86 -2.92
C LEU A 48 -1.06 19.72 -2.73
N ASP A 49 -0.98 20.45 -1.62
CA ASP A 49 0.26 21.16 -1.29
C ASP A 49 1.42 20.17 -1.11
N LYS A 50 2.64 20.63 -1.44
CA LYS A 50 3.83 19.76 -1.44
C LYS A 50 4.08 19.08 -0.09
N LYS A 51 3.81 19.76 1.01
CA LYS A 51 4.04 19.20 2.34
C LYS A 51 3.10 18.02 2.58
N THR A 52 1.82 18.16 2.24
CA THR A 52 0.85 17.06 2.29
C THR A 52 1.29 15.89 1.41
N GLN A 53 1.77 16.14 0.20
CA GLN A 53 2.26 15.06 -0.68
C GLN A 53 3.46 14.30 -0.06
N LEU A 54 4.41 15.02 0.54
CA LEU A 54 5.57 14.43 1.23
C LEU A 54 5.13 13.57 2.43
N GLU A 55 4.20 14.08 3.24
CA GLU A 55 3.65 13.36 4.40
C GLU A 55 2.89 12.09 3.98
N ILE A 56 2.11 12.14 2.88
CA ILE A 56 1.45 10.95 2.33
C ILE A 56 2.48 9.91 1.90
N MET A 57 3.56 10.32 1.24
CA MET A 57 4.62 9.38 0.80
C MET A 57 5.39 8.78 1.98
N GLU A 58 5.61 9.54 3.06
CA GLU A 58 6.27 9.02 4.28
C GLU A 58 5.37 8.05 5.04
N THR A 59 4.09 8.39 5.23
CA THR A 59 3.19 7.69 6.17
C THR A 59 2.26 6.68 5.52
N GLY A 60 1.98 6.82 4.22
CA GLY A 60 0.94 6.09 3.52
C GLY A 60 -0.49 6.51 3.89
N ASP A 61 -0.67 7.58 4.67
CA ASP A 61 -2.00 8.07 5.06
C ASP A 61 -2.69 8.77 3.88
N LEU A 62 -3.71 8.12 3.32
CA LEU A 62 -4.50 8.67 2.22
C LEU A 62 -5.67 9.56 2.67
N SER A 63 -5.81 9.84 3.98
CA SER A 63 -6.88 10.70 4.52
C SER A 63 -6.98 12.07 3.85
N PRO A 64 -5.88 12.76 3.48
CA PRO A 64 -5.98 14.03 2.76
C PRO A 64 -6.66 13.89 1.40
N ILE A 65 -6.39 12.79 0.68
CA ILE A 65 -7.07 12.48 -0.58
C ILE A 65 -8.54 12.13 -0.31
N ALA A 66 -8.81 11.26 0.67
CA ALA A 66 -10.17 10.84 1.02
C ALA A 66 -11.13 12.02 1.30
N LYS A 67 -10.63 13.07 1.95
CA LYS A 67 -11.41 14.28 2.31
C LYS A 67 -11.88 15.08 1.10
N LEU A 68 -11.26 14.91 -0.07
CA LEU A 68 -11.65 15.60 -1.31
C LEU A 68 -12.99 15.08 -1.87
N VAL A 69 -13.38 13.86 -1.50
CA VAL A 69 -14.64 13.22 -1.91
C VAL A 69 -15.40 12.80 -0.65
N PRO A 70 -16.10 13.74 0.02
CA PRO A 70 -16.71 13.51 1.34
C PRO A 70 -17.69 12.33 1.39
N GLU A 71 -18.37 12.03 0.29
CA GLU A 71 -19.29 10.89 0.15
C GLU A 71 -18.59 9.51 0.24
N HIS A 72 -17.27 9.49 0.14
CA HIS A 72 -16.44 8.29 0.19
C HIS A 72 -15.32 8.37 1.24
N LYS A 73 -15.27 9.41 2.06
CA LYS A 73 -14.20 9.64 3.05
C LYS A 73 -14.02 8.51 4.07
N ASP A 74 -15.11 7.80 4.40
CA ASP A 74 -15.11 6.71 5.38
C ASP A 74 -14.82 5.35 4.72
N LYS A 75 -14.69 5.31 3.38
CA LYS A 75 -14.27 4.14 2.62
C LYS A 75 -12.75 4.11 2.50
N ARG A 76 -12.21 2.92 2.25
CA ARG A 76 -10.78 2.75 1.99
C ARG A 76 -10.39 3.41 0.67
N THR A 77 -9.60 4.48 0.73
CA THR A 77 -9.06 5.15 -0.46
C THR A 77 -8.13 4.19 -1.24
N PRO A 78 -8.35 4.01 -2.55
CA PRO A 78 -7.49 3.18 -3.38
C PRO A 78 -6.08 3.77 -3.53
N LEU A 79 -5.04 2.96 -3.29
CA LEU A 79 -3.63 3.36 -3.49
C LEU A 79 -3.33 3.78 -4.94
N LYS A 80 -4.03 3.22 -5.93
CA LYS A 80 -3.88 3.57 -7.36
C LYS A 80 -4.20 5.02 -7.69
N LEU A 81 -4.86 5.76 -6.78
CA LEU A 81 -5.08 7.20 -6.92
C LEU A 81 -3.82 8.02 -6.68
N LEU A 82 -2.88 7.49 -5.89
CA LEU A 82 -1.72 8.23 -5.40
C LEU A 82 -0.88 8.80 -6.54
N LYS A 83 -0.70 8.05 -7.64
CA LYS A 83 0.05 8.50 -8.82
C LYS A 83 -0.50 9.76 -9.48
N ASN A 84 -1.79 10.06 -9.29
CA ASN A 84 -2.42 11.27 -9.85
C ASN A 84 -2.28 12.48 -8.92
N TYR A 85 -1.92 12.27 -7.64
CA TYR A 85 -1.79 13.31 -6.62
C TYR A 85 -0.35 13.66 -6.26
N ILE A 86 0.60 12.76 -6.55
CA ILE A 86 2.01 12.95 -6.24
C ILE A 86 2.74 13.59 -7.43
N THR A 87 3.06 14.87 -7.31
CA THR A 87 3.81 15.69 -8.29
C THR A 87 5.22 16.05 -7.80
N ILE A 88 5.52 15.85 -6.52
CA ILE A 88 6.87 15.96 -5.96
C ILE A 88 7.85 15.01 -6.68
N THR A 89 9.12 15.40 -6.70
CA THR A 89 10.21 14.60 -7.28
C THR A 89 10.84 13.66 -6.26
N LYS A 90 11.54 12.62 -6.74
CA LYS A 90 12.38 11.75 -5.90
C LYS A 90 13.37 12.55 -5.05
N THR A 91 13.97 13.59 -5.63
CA THR A 91 14.96 14.44 -4.94
C THR A 91 14.31 15.24 -3.82
N GLU A 92 13.14 15.85 -4.06
CA GLU A 92 12.39 16.57 -3.02
C GLU A 92 12.02 15.63 -1.86
N PHE A 93 11.53 14.43 -2.18
CA PHE A 93 11.19 13.45 -1.15
C PHE A 93 12.41 12.95 -0.38
N ARG A 94 13.52 12.66 -1.07
CA ARG A 94 14.78 12.26 -0.44
C ARG A 94 15.29 13.32 0.54
N ASN A 95 15.29 14.59 0.13
CA ASN A 95 15.71 15.69 0.97
C ASN A 95 14.82 15.81 2.21
N TYR A 96 13.51 15.69 2.03
CA TYR A 96 12.56 15.66 3.14
C TYR A 96 12.86 14.54 4.15
N LEU A 97 13.13 13.31 3.70
CA LEU A 97 13.47 12.19 4.59
C LEU A 97 14.77 12.43 5.38
N ILE A 98 15.74 13.11 4.77
CA ILE A 98 17.00 13.50 5.43
C ILE A 98 16.73 14.60 6.48
N GLU A 99 15.96 15.63 6.11
CA GLU A 99 15.60 16.73 6.99
C GLU A 99 14.80 16.26 8.22
N THR A 100 13.88 15.31 8.03
CA THR A 100 13.09 14.75 9.14
C THR A 100 13.85 13.69 9.92
N GLY A 101 15.02 13.24 9.45
CA GLY A 101 15.76 12.12 10.04
C GLY A 101 14.94 10.84 10.05
N PHE A 102 14.10 10.63 9.04
CA PHE A 102 13.14 9.53 8.98
C PHE A 102 13.86 8.20 9.07
N ILE A 103 14.87 7.97 8.22
CA ILE A 103 15.60 6.69 8.17
C ILE A 103 16.24 6.36 9.53
N GLU A 104 16.78 7.36 10.24
CA GLU A 104 17.36 7.20 11.56
C GLU A 104 16.31 6.87 12.63
N LYS A 105 15.14 7.51 12.56
CA LYS A 105 13.99 7.27 13.45
C LYS A 105 13.36 5.89 13.22
N GLN A 106 13.42 5.39 11.99
CA GLN A 106 12.96 4.06 11.62
C GLN A 106 13.92 2.95 12.06
N LYS A 107 14.95 3.22 12.89
CA LYS A 107 15.72 2.15 13.56
C LYS A 107 14.78 1.36 14.46
N ILE A 108 14.14 0.35 13.86
CA ILE A 108 13.23 -0.52 14.58
C ILE A 108 14.11 -1.49 15.39
N GLU A 109 14.45 -1.10 16.63
CA GLU A 109 14.92 -2.04 17.65
C GLU A 109 13.86 -3.12 17.95
N ASN A 110 12.62 -2.93 17.46
CA ASN A 110 11.47 -3.83 17.62
C ASN A 110 10.75 -4.13 16.28
N ALA A 111 11.45 -4.49 15.19
CA ALA A 111 10.78 -5.00 13.97
C ALA A 111 10.17 -6.40 14.23
N HIS A 112 9.21 -6.48 15.14
CA HIS A 112 8.51 -7.71 15.49
C HIS A 112 7.40 -8.01 14.46
N ASN A 113 7.72 -8.06 13.16
CA ASN A 113 7.07 -8.98 12.21
C ASN A 113 7.65 -8.86 10.78
N PRO A 114 8.77 -9.54 10.46
CA PRO A 114 9.27 -9.69 9.09
C PRO A 114 8.38 -10.66 8.26
N LYS A 115 7.06 -10.63 8.46
CA LYS A 115 6.07 -11.42 7.72
C LYS A 115 5.02 -10.56 7.02
N GLN A 116 4.97 -9.24 7.29
CA GLN A 116 4.05 -8.35 6.60
C GLN A 116 4.72 -7.77 5.35
N ASP A 117 3.90 -7.53 4.33
CA ASP A 117 4.33 -6.98 3.05
C ASP A 117 4.68 -5.51 3.22
N GLY A 118 5.77 -5.08 2.58
CA GLY A 118 6.23 -3.70 2.68
C GLY A 118 7.73 -3.52 2.48
N ILE A 119 8.16 -2.26 2.58
CA ILE A 119 9.57 -1.89 2.63
C ILE A 119 9.95 -1.72 4.10
N TRP A 120 10.84 -2.58 4.57
CA TRP A 120 11.32 -2.58 5.95
C TRP A 120 12.68 -1.90 6.04
N LEU A 121 12.76 -0.87 6.87
CA LEU A 121 14.00 -0.19 7.21
C LEU A 121 14.55 -0.83 8.49
N MET A 122 15.72 -1.46 8.40
CA MET A 122 16.43 -2.02 9.55
C MET A 122 17.74 -1.26 9.81
N LYS A 123 18.40 -1.54 10.92
CA LYS A 123 19.63 -0.84 11.34
C LYS A 123 20.73 -0.84 10.28
N ASP A 124 20.89 -1.95 9.56
CA ASP A 124 21.99 -2.21 8.63
C ASP A 124 21.50 -2.59 7.22
N LYS A 125 20.19 -2.70 7.01
CA LYS A 125 19.63 -3.16 5.73
C LYS A 125 18.24 -2.63 5.45
N ILE A 126 17.87 -2.65 4.17
CA ILE A 126 16.50 -2.43 3.69
C ILE A 126 16.01 -3.73 3.08
N ILE A 127 14.76 -4.11 3.37
CA ILE A 127 14.13 -5.33 2.87
C ILE A 127 12.84 -4.97 2.14
N ASP A 128 12.70 -5.39 0.90
CA ASP A 128 11.44 -5.36 0.16
C ASP A 128 10.78 -6.73 0.29
N GLN A 129 9.60 -6.76 0.90
CA GLN A 129 8.90 -7.98 1.26
C GLN A 129 7.51 -8.04 0.62
N GLU A 130 7.18 -9.19 0.05
CA GLU A 130 5.88 -9.46 -0.56
C GLU A 130 5.41 -10.88 -0.25
N ARG A 131 4.17 -11.02 0.18
CA ARG A 131 3.51 -12.26 0.64
C ARG A 131 4.31 -13.05 1.66
N GLY A 132 4.98 -12.36 2.57
CA GLY A 132 5.83 -13.03 3.57
C GLY A 132 7.21 -13.47 3.05
N TYR A 133 7.56 -13.20 1.79
CA TYR A 133 8.85 -13.53 1.20
C TYR A 133 9.70 -12.27 0.98
N THR A 134 10.98 -12.35 1.34
CA THR A 134 11.94 -11.31 0.95
C THR A 134 12.15 -11.37 -0.55
N HIS A 135 11.69 -10.34 -1.24
CA HIS A 135 11.89 -10.20 -2.68
C HIS A 135 13.29 -9.67 -2.98
N ARG A 136 13.72 -8.64 -2.24
CA ARG A 136 15.03 -7.99 -2.40
C ARG A 136 15.54 -7.48 -1.05
N SER A 137 16.86 -7.40 -0.89
CA SER A 137 17.50 -6.82 0.29
C SER A 137 18.77 -6.06 -0.07
N TRP A 138 19.03 -4.96 0.64
CA TRP A 138 20.22 -4.13 0.45
C TRP A 138 20.92 -3.92 1.78
N ASN A 139 22.23 -4.16 1.80
CA ASN A 139 23.07 -3.76 2.94
C ASN A 139 23.37 -2.27 2.82
N ILE A 140 23.15 -1.52 3.89
CA ILE A 140 23.29 -0.07 3.91
C ILE A 140 24.57 0.31 4.63
N LYS A 141 25.43 1.12 3.99
CA LYS A 141 26.68 1.60 4.61
C LYS A 141 26.49 2.94 5.32
N ASN A 142 25.55 3.76 4.85
CA ASN A 142 25.27 5.09 5.42
C ASN A 142 23.83 5.55 5.13
N MET A 143 23.39 6.61 5.81
CA MET A 143 22.01 7.10 5.74
C MET A 143 21.63 7.67 4.37
N ASN A 144 22.58 8.28 3.65
CA ASN A 144 22.34 8.75 2.29
C ASN A 144 21.98 7.59 1.37
N GLU A 145 22.77 6.51 1.40
CA GLU A 145 22.50 5.28 0.62
C GLU A 145 21.14 4.66 0.99
N ALA A 146 20.80 4.60 2.29
CA ALA A 146 19.47 4.12 2.71
C ALA A 146 18.33 4.97 2.16
N SER A 147 18.44 6.30 2.24
CA SER A 147 17.42 7.21 1.73
C SER A 147 17.23 7.03 0.21
N ASP A 148 18.33 6.85 -0.54
CA ASP A 148 18.30 6.63 -1.98
C ASP A 148 17.62 5.30 -2.35
N VAL A 149 17.97 4.22 -1.68
CA VAL A 149 17.35 2.90 -1.91
C VAL A 149 15.87 2.95 -1.56
N TYR A 150 15.51 3.51 -0.40
CA TYR A 150 14.12 3.61 0.06
C TYR A 150 13.24 4.40 -0.92
N VAL A 151 13.69 5.59 -1.32
CA VAL A 151 12.95 6.46 -2.26
C VAL A 151 12.75 5.76 -3.59
N ASN A 152 13.78 5.08 -4.11
CA ASN A 152 13.66 4.36 -5.38
C ASN A 152 12.64 3.23 -5.32
N LEU A 153 12.65 2.43 -4.25
CA LEU A 153 11.68 1.35 -4.06
C LEU A 153 10.24 1.85 -3.93
N LEU A 154 10.04 2.93 -3.17
CA LEU A 154 8.72 3.50 -3.02
C LEU A 154 8.20 4.08 -4.35
N TRP A 155 9.09 4.71 -5.13
CA TRP A 155 8.74 5.19 -6.47
C TRP A 155 8.42 4.06 -7.44
N GLU A 156 9.18 2.95 -7.40
CA GLU A 156 8.85 1.76 -8.19
C GLU A 156 7.42 1.30 -7.87
N LYS A 157 7.10 1.15 -6.57
CA LYS A 157 5.75 0.73 -6.13
C LYS A 157 4.65 1.74 -6.48
N LEU A 158 4.95 3.04 -6.49
CA LEU A 158 3.99 4.07 -6.93
C LEU A 158 3.64 3.92 -8.43
N ASN A 159 4.60 3.50 -9.25
CA ASN A 159 4.44 3.42 -10.70
C ASN A 159 3.98 2.04 -11.20
N THR A 160 4.06 1.00 -10.38
CA THR A 160 3.60 -0.36 -10.73
C THR A 160 2.18 -0.68 -10.27
N ASN A 161 1.59 0.13 -9.38
CA ASN A 161 0.22 -0.01 -8.88
C ASN A 161 -0.77 0.98 -9.52
#